data_AF-A0A2A5AQC6-F1
#
_entry.id   AF-A0A2A5AQC6-F1
#
_cell.length_a   1.000
_cell.length_b   1.000
_cell.length_c   1.000
_cell.angle_alpha   90.00
_cell.angle_beta   90.00
_cell.angle_gamma   90.00
#
_symmetry.space_group_name_H-M   'P 1'
#
loop_
_entity.id
_entity.type
_entity.pdbx_description
1 polymer ?
#
loop_
_entity_poly.entity_id
_entity_poly.type
_entity_poly.pdbx_seq_one_letter_code
_entity_poly.pdbx_strand_id
1 'polypeptide(L)'
;MKNKTAATLLAFFLGSFGAHKFYLGKTFTGILYFLFCWTAIPGFIAFFESILLLVMSEDNFNVTYNSRYLLMANQLQSKAISEPKESIAEQLEDLNELHVKGAITDKEFARLKAKLIA
;
A
#
# COMPACT_ATOMS: atom_id res chain seq x y z
N MET A 1 -11.34 0.20 8.24
CA MET A 1 -10.94 -0.34 6.92
C MET A 1 -12.12 -1.10 6.37
N LYS A 2 -12.40 -0.97 5.08
CA LYS A 2 -13.49 -1.70 4.41
C LYS A 2 -13.09 -3.16 4.29
N ASN A 3 -14.05 -4.07 4.41
CA ASN A 3 -13.83 -5.51 4.34
C ASN A 3 -14.32 -6.05 2.99
N LYS A 4 -13.49 -6.88 2.34
CA LYS A 4 -13.81 -7.51 1.05
C LYS A 4 -15.06 -8.39 1.16
N THR A 5 -15.11 -9.26 2.17
CA THR A 5 -16.20 -10.21 2.37
C THR A 5 -17.53 -9.51 2.55
N ALA A 6 -17.55 -8.42 3.34
CA ALA A 6 -18.75 -7.60 3.52
C ALA A 6 -19.20 -6.95 2.20
N ALA A 7 -18.26 -6.41 1.41
CA ALA A 7 -18.56 -5.82 0.11
C ALA A 7 -19.12 -6.85 -0.89
N THR A 8 -18.54 -8.05 -0.92
CA THR A 8 -19.03 -9.17 -1.76
C THR A 8 -20.42 -9.61 -1.34
N LEU A 9 -20.67 -9.77 -0.04
CA LEU A 9 -21.98 -10.17 0.47
C LEU A 9 -23.04 -9.11 0.15
N LEU A 10 -22.71 -7.83 0.33
CA LEU A 10 -23.59 -6.72 -0.08
C LEU A 10 -23.85 -6.72 -1.59
N ALA A 11 -22.84 -7.02 -2.41
CA ALA A 11 -23.00 -7.06 -3.87
C ALA A 11 -23.90 -8.21 -4.31
N PHE A 12 -23.83 -9.36 -3.63
CA PHE A 12 -24.65 -10.53 -3.93
C PHE A 12 -26.12 -10.34 -3.52
N PHE A 13 -26.38 -9.92 -2.27
CA PHE A 13 -27.76 -9.81 -1.75
C PHE A 13 -28.44 -8.49 -2.08
N LEU A 14 -27.67 -7.39 -2.10
CA LEU A 14 -28.18 -6.02 -2.21
C LEU A 14 -27.54 -5.25 -3.37
N GLY A 15 -27.01 -5.98 -4.35
CA GLY A 15 -26.35 -5.45 -5.54
C GLY A 15 -27.27 -4.68 -6.46
N SER A 16 -28.52 -5.14 -6.64
CA SER A 16 -29.52 -4.47 -7.47
C SER A 16 -29.86 -3.06 -6.97
N PHE A 17 -29.67 -2.79 -5.68
CA PHE A 17 -29.85 -1.47 -5.07
C PHE A 17 -28.55 -0.65 -5.00
N GLY A 18 -27.41 -1.24 -5.38
CA GLY A 18 -26.10 -0.58 -5.34
C GLY A 18 -25.47 -0.45 -3.96
N ALA A 19 -25.93 -1.21 -2.95
CA ALA A 19 -25.47 -1.08 -1.57
C ALA A 19 -23.95 -1.29 -1.41
N HIS A 20 -23.37 -2.22 -2.17
CA HIS A 20 -21.93 -2.46 -2.18
C HIS A 20 -21.13 -1.25 -2.66
N LYS A 21 -21.66 -0.46 -3.60
CA LYS A 21 -21.02 0.79 -4.05
C LYS A 21 -21.01 1.85 -2.96
N PHE A 22 -22.10 1.97 -2.19
CA PHE A 22 -22.15 2.85 -1.02
C PHE A 22 -21.13 2.43 0.04
N TYR A 23 -21.04 1.13 0.33
CA TYR A 23 -20.05 0.60 1.27
C TYR A 23 -18.60 0.91 0.86
N LEU A 24 -18.32 0.85 -0.44
CA LEU A 24 -16.98 1.14 -0.98
C LEU A 24 -16.66 2.65 -1.05
N GLY A 25 -17.64 3.53 -0.78
CA GLY A 25 -17.51 4.98 -0.85
C GLY A 25 -17.77 5.57 -2.25
N LYS A 26 -18.32 4.77 -3.17
CA LYS A 26 -18.71 5.21 -4.52
C LYS A 26 -20.19 5.62 -4.53
N THR A 27 -20.52 6.64 -3.75
CA THR A 27 -21.92 7.09 -3.50
C THR A 27 -22.67 7.42 -4.78
N PHE A 28 -22.03 8.13 -5.71
CA PHE A 28 -22.67 8.50 -6.99
C PHE A 28 -23.06 7.28 -7.83
N THR A 29 -22.16 6.28 -7.91
CA THR A 29 -22.46 5.02 -8.60
C THR A 29 -23.55 4.22 -7.89
N GLY A 30 -23.57 4.23 -6.55
CA GLY A 30 -24.64 3.61 -5.77
C GLY A 30 -26.00 4.24 -6.03
N ILE A 31 -26.09 5.57 -6.09
CA ILE A 31 -27.31 6.31 -6.42
C ILE A 31 -27.79 5.95 -7.83
N LEU A 32 -26.86 5.84 -8.78
CA LEU A 32 -27.18 5.46 -10.15
C LEU A 32 -27.79 4.05 -10.19
N TYR A 33 -27.21 3.09 -9.45
CA TYR A 33 -27.75 1.73 -9.35
C TYR A 33 -29.14 1.72 -8.72
N PHE A 34 -29.37 2.53 -7.69
CA PHE A 34 -30.66 2.68 -7.04
C PHE A 34 -31.73 3.24 -7.99
N LEU A 35 -31.40 4.29 -8.78
CA LEU A 35 -32.32 4.84 -9.78
C LEU A 35 -32.66 3.86 -10.90
N PHE A 36 -31.70 3.02 -11.29
CA PHE A 36 -31.88 2.03 -12.36
C PHE A 36 -32.34 0.67 -11.86
N CYS A 37 -32.61 0.47 -10.56
CA CYS A 37 -32.88 -0.85 -9.98
C CYS A 37 -34.09 -1.56 -10.62
N TRP A 38 -35.07 -0.78 -11.09
CA TRP A 38 -36.27 -1.26 -11.79
C TRP A 38 -36.00 -1.88 -13.17
N THR A 39 -34.86 -1.57 -13.79
CA THR A 39 -34.49 -2.13 -15.10
C THR A 39 -33.89 -3.53 -15.02
N ALA A 40 -33.66 -4.05 -13.80
CA ALA A 40 -32.91 -5.29 -13.50
C ALA A 40 -31.44 -5.32 -13.98
N ILE A 41 -31.03 -4.41 -14.86
CA ILE A 41 -29.65 -4.27 -15.37
C ILE A 41 -28.63 -4.12 -14.22
N PRO A 42 -28.87 -3.27 -13.18
CA PRO A 42 -27.92 -3.13 -12.08
C PRO A 42 -27.73 -4.43 -11.30
N GLY A 43 -28.75 -5.29 -11.23
CA GLY A 43 -28.66 -6.60 -10.59
C GLY A 43 -27.70 -7.54 -11.32
N PHE A 44 -27.78 -7.61 -12.65
CA PHE A 44 -26.85 -8.40 -13.46
C PHE A 44 -25.41 -7.89 -13.34
N ILE A 45 -25.19 -6.57 -13.42
CA ILE A 45 -23.85 -6.00 -13.28
C ILE A 45 -23.30 -6.28 -11.87
N ALA A 46 -24.12 -6.10 -10.83
CA ALA A 46 -23.71 -6.36 -9.45
C ALA A 46 -23.39 -7.84 -9.21
N PHE A 47 -24.07 -8.76 -9.89
CA PHE A 47 -23.75 -10.18 -9.85
C PHE A 47 -22.33 -10.45 -10.39
N PHE A 48 -21.99 -9.93 -11.57
CA PHE A 48 -20.63 -10.04 -12.12
C PHE A 48 -19.60 -9.35 -11.23
N GLU A 49 -19.91 -8.17 -10.68
CA GLU A 49 -19.02 -7.49 -9.74
C GLU A 49 -18.83 -8.25 -8.44
N SER A 50 -19.85 -8.97 -7.96
CA SER A 50 -19.74 -9.83 -6.78
C SER A 50 -18.75 -10.97 -7.04
N ILE A 51 -18.79 -11.60 -8.21
CA ILE A 51 -17.81 -12.62 -8.60
C ILE A 51 -16.41 -12.01 -8.73
N LEU A 52 -16.30 -10.83 -9.37
CA LEU A 52 -15.03 -10.11 -9.49
C LEU A 52 -14.42 -9.82 -8.11
N LEU A 53 -15.22 -9.30 -7.17
CA LEU A 53 -14.82 -9.04 -5.78
C LEU A 53 -14.41 -10.31 -5.03
N LEU A 54 -15.05 -11.45 -5.33
CA LEU A 54 -14.72 -12.73 -4.71
C LEU A 54 -13.35 -13.23 -5.18
N VAL A 55 -13.08 -13.17 -6.49
CA VAL A 55 -11.82 -13.60 -7.13
C VAL A 55 -10.66 -12.64 -6.83
N MET A 56 -10.95 -11.36 -6.61
CA MET A 56 -9.96 -10.34 -6.30
C MET A 56 -9.23 -10.62 -4.97
N SER A 57 -7.89 -10.50 -4.96
CA SER A 57 -7.08 -10.65 -3.73
C SER A 57 -7.34 -9.52 -2.72
N GLU A 58 -7.14 -9.80 -1.43
CA GLU A 58 -7.27 -8.82 -0.35
C GLU A 58 -6.31 -7.63 -0.51
N ASP A 59 -5.09 -7.85 -1.00
CA ASP A 59 -4.12 -6.78 -1.25
C ASP A 59 -4.63 -5.79 -2.29
N ASN A 60 -5.15 -6.32 -3.41
CA ASN A 60 -5.74 -5.51 -4.47
C ASN A 60 -6.98 -4.74 -3.97
N PHE A 61 -7.76 -5.35 -3.08
CA PHE A 61 -8.90 -4.70 -2.44
C PHE A 61 -8.48 -3.54 -1.55
N ASN A 62 -7.46 -3.76 -0.72
CA ASN A 62 -6.97 -2.75 0.18
C ASN A 62 -6.34 -1.58 -0.59
N VAL A 63 -5.58 -1.84 -1.65
CA VAL A 63 -5.03 -0.80 -2.52
C VAL A 63 -6.12 0.05 -3.18
N THR A 64 -7.18 -0.60 -3.69
CA THR A 64 -8.24 0.08 -4.46
C THR A 64 -9.21 0.85 -3.56
N TYR A 65 -9.59 0.26 -2.42
CA TYR A 65 -10.70 0.76 -1.60
C TYR A 65 -10.27 1.32 -0.24
N ASN A 66 -9.09 0.97 0.27
CA ASN A 66 -8.56 1.45 1.54
C ASN A 66 -7.34 2.38 1.30
N SER A 67 -7.58 3.65 0.97
CA SER A 67 -6.51 4.64 0.67
C SER A 67 -5.42 4.77 1.76
N ARG A 68 -5.74 4.44 3.02
CA ARG A 68 -4.76 4.42 4.12
C ARG A 68 -3.72 3.30 3.98
N TYR A 69 -4.05 2.22 3.27
CA TYR A 69 -3.11 1.13 2.95
C TYR A 69 -1.99 1.63 2.01
N LEU A 70 -2.33 2.47 1.03
CA LEU A 70 -1.36 3.10 0.14
C LEU A 70 -0.42 4.04 0.90
N LEU A 71 -0.95 4.82 1.84
CA LEU A 71 -0.14 5.69 2.68
C LEU A 71 0.83 4.87 3.56
N MET A 72 0.37 3.78 4.17
CA MET A 72 1.23 2.89 4.96
C MET A 72 2.28 2.17 4.10
N ALA A 73 1.91 1.67 2.92
CA ALA A 73 2.86 1.05 2.00
C ALA A 73 3.97 2.04 1.56
N ASN A 74 3.60 3.29 1.26
CA ASN A 74 4.56 4.35 0.94
C ASN A 74 5.45 4.69 2.14
N GLN A 75 4.89 4.75 3.36
CA GLN A 75 5.64 4.99 4.59
C GLN A 75 6.63 3.87 4.91
N LEU A 76 6.26 2.60 4.71
CA LEU A 76 7.17 1.45 4.87
C LEU A 76 8.33 1.52 3.88
N GLN A 77 8.03 1.88 2.63
CA GLN A 77 9.06 2.08 1.62
C GLN A 77 9.95 3.29 1.92
N SER A 78 9.39 4.42 2.38
CA SER A 78 10.12 5.59 2.85
C SER A 78 11.03 5.27 4.04
N LYS A 79 10.56 4.43 4.97
CA LYS A 79 11.34 4.01 6.14
C LYS A 79 12.49 3.09 5.77
N ALA A 80 12.26 2.15 4.84
CA ALA A 80 13.31 1.30 4.28
C ALA A 80 14.36 2.11 3.47
N ILE A 81 13.96 3.23 2.86
CA ILE A 81 14.86 4.16 2.17
C ILE A 81 15.64 5.06 3.15
N SER A 82 15.11 5.33 4.35
CA SER A 82 15.80 6.12 5.38
C SER A 82 16.81 5.32 6.21
N GLU A 83 16.66 3.99 6.34
CA GLU A 83 17.54 3.16 7.19
C GLU A 83 18.99 2.86 6.71
N PRO A 84 19.48 3.17 5.49
CA PRO A 84 20.90 2.97 5.16
C PRO A 84 21.77 4.24 5.15
N LYS A 85 21.20 5.45 5.22
CA LYS A 85 21.99 6.68 5.00
C LYS A 85 22.63 7.24 6.28
N GLU A 86 22.00 7.03 7.43
CA GLU A 86 22.52 7.52 8.72
C GLU A 86 23.67 6.65 9.23
N SER A 87 23.53 5.32 9.18
CA SER A 87 24.54 4.36 9.66
C SER A 87 25.85 4.39 8.86
N ILE A 88 25.82 4.59 7.54
CA ILE A 88 27.04 4.66 6.72
C ILE A 88 27.71 6.03 6.88
N ALA A 89 26.95 7.12 7.02
CA ALA A 89 27.49 8.45 7.25
C ALA A 89 28.14 8.56 8.64
N GLU A 90 27.51 8.02 9.67
CA GLU A 90 28.01 7.96 11.04
C GLU A 90 29.29 7.10 11.13
N GLN A 91 29.31 5.94 10.45
CA GLN A 91 30.53 5.12 10.32
C GLN A 91 31.65 5.83 9.56
N LEU A 92 31.34 6.72 8.60
CA LEU A 92 32.36 7.51 7.91
C LEU A 92 32.90 8.67 8.77
N GLU A 93 32.07 9.25 9.64
CA GLU A 93 32.44 10.33 10.55
C GLU A 93 33.36 9.82 11.68
N ASP A 94 33.02 8.69 12.31
CA ASP A 94 33.82 8.04 13.36
C ASP A 94 35.16 7.51 12.81
N LEU A 95 35.15 6.94 11.58
CA LEU A 95 36.37 6.50 10.90
C LEU A 95 37.32 7.68 10.58
N ASN A 96 36.77 8.83 10.22
CA ASN A 96 37.55 10.04 9.95
C ASN A 96 38.13 10.63 11.25
N GLU A 97 37.39 10.56 12.36
CA GLU A 97 37.89 10.99 13.66
C GLU A 97 39.04 10.10 14.17
N LEU A 98 38.93 8.77 13.99
CA LEU A 98 39.97 7.82 14.35
C LEU A 98 41.24 7.94 13.47
N HIS A 99 41.09 8.33 12.20
CA HIS A 99 42.20 8.65 11.30
C HIS A 99 42.91 9.94 11.71
N VAL A 100 42.16 11.01 12.00
CA VAL A 100 42.72 12.30 12.44
C VAL A 100 43.41 12.20 13.81
N LYS A 101 42.93 11.32 14.70
CA LYS A 101 43.59 11.01 15.99
C LYS A 101 44.85 10.15 15.84
N GLY A 102 45.19 9.68 14.64
CA GLY A 102 46.37 8.85 14.38
C GLY A 102 46.27 7.42 14.90
N ALA A 103 45.08 6.95 15.25
CA ALA A 103 44.85 5.61 15.80
C ALA A 103 44.86 4.51 14.72
N ILE A 104 44.71 4.88 13.44
CA ILE A 104 44.65 3.97 12.29
C ILE A 104 45.48 4.52 11.11
N THR A 105 46.12 3.62 10.37
CA THR A 105 47.04 3.95 9.26
C THR A 105 46.29 4.13 7.94
N ASP A 106 46.81 4.97 7.03
CA ASP A 106 46.16 5.34 5.75
C ASP A 106 45.70 4.14 4.90
N LYS A 107 46.43 3.02 4.99
CA LYS A 107 46.15 1.79 4.25
C LYS A 107 44.92 1.03 4.78
N GLU A 108 44.59 1.12 6.07
CA GLU A 108 43.41 0.47 6.65
C GLU A 108 42.14 1.28 6.43
N PHE A 109 42.24 2.61 6.52
CA PHE A 109 41.15 3.54 6.23
C PHE A 109 40.60 3.34 4.80
N ALA A 110 41.49 3.19 3.82
CA ALA A 110 41.11 2.96 2.43
C ALA A 110 40.34 1.66 2.19
N ARG A 111 40.66 0.58 2.93
CA ARG A 111 39.94 -0.71 2.83
C ARG A 111 38.54 -0.63 3.43
N LEU A 112 38.38 0.09 4.54
CA LEU A 112 37.10 0.21 5.23
C LEU A 112 36.13 1.11 4.43
N LYS A 113 36.62 2.21 3.86
CA LYS A 113 35.84 3.01 2.90
C LYS A 113 35.36 2.19 1.70
N ALA A 114 36.25 1.41 1.08
CA ALA A 114 35.87 0.58 -0.06
C ALA A 114 34.83 -0.51 0.27
N LYS A 115 34.85 -1.06 1.50
CA LYS A 115 33.89 -2.08 1.96
C LYS A 115 32.51 -1.52 2.31
N LEU A 116 32.41 -0.24 2.66
CA LEU A 116 31.15 0.45 2.98
C LEU A 116 30.41 0.99 1.75
N ILE A 117 31.12 1.15 0.63
CA ILE A 117 30.57 1.70 -0.63
C ILE A 117 30.27 0.57 -1.65
N ALA A 118 30.71 -0.66 -1.38
CA ALA A 118 30.48 -1.85 -2.19
C ALA A 118 29.22 -2.62 -1.72
#